data_AF-A0A1S1PEW6-F1
#
_entry.id   AF-A0A1S1PEW6-F1
#
_cell.length_a   1.000
_cell.length_b   1.000
_cell.length_c   1.000
_cell.angle_alpha   90.00
_cell.angle_beta   90.00
_cell.angle_gamma   90.00
#
_symmetry.space_group_name_H-M   'P 1'
#
loop_
_entity.id
_entity.type
_entity.pdbx_description
1 polymer ?
#
loop_
_entity_poly.entity_id
_entity_poly.type
_entity_poly.pdbx_seq_one_letter_code
_entity_poly.pdbx_strand_id
1 'polypeptide(L)'
;MPFPRLPGRRVTALLAAAACTSAVLAVCGPAATAAPGAGAGAGAVASPTITEPAAGSHGFPFQASETMPNPTLIRTDLRVPTFVVLTETDMTLHVTARQPDSATVHTWELAGTSHADQWLLTTGQPVYERMFGKPVPPRDCGADTPPINDGPAHYSLNAALSAVNRWMRGGPAPATGTILSMQGNTPVRDPATGLARGGIRLPDVAVPTRTLTGQRFTEGAAALFCGLFGATDPWNGDADPWDTHNAGDPSNPTAPQTAEPVLRQLYPTHADYVNKVRASAWTSVFRGFLTPADARTIVTAAQNSTVGG
;
A
#
# COMPACT_ATOMS: atom_id res chain seq x y z
N MET A 1 -26.21 -20.17 42.29
CA MET A 1 -25.79 -20.70 40.98
C MET A 1 -24.82 -19.69 40.37
N PRO A 2 -23.57 -20.05 40.06
CA PRO A 2 -22.61 -19.11 39.49
C PRO A 2 -22.84 -19.00 37.98
N PHE A 3 -22.87 -17.76 37.46
CA PHE A 3 -22.92 -17.50 36.03
C PHE A 3 -21.64 -18.02 35.33
N PRO A 4 -21.74 -18.70 34.18
CA PRO A 4 -20.57 -19.13 33.44
C PRO A 4 -19.86 -17.90 32.86
N ARG A 5 -18.58 -17.73 33.22
CA ARG A 5 -17.69 -16.75 32.57
C ARG A 5 -17.48 -17.20 31.12
N LEU A 6 -17.85 -16.34 30.17
CA LEU A 6 -17.47 -16.49 28.77
C LEU A 6 -15.93 -16.55 28.68
N PRO A 7 -15.34 -17.54 27.99
CA PRO A 7 -13.89 -17.62 27.84
C PRO A 7 -13.40 -16.38 27.08
N GLY A 8 -12.46 -15.66 27.70
CA GLY A 8 -11.87 -14.45 27.14
C GLY A 8 -11.29 -14.71 25.75
N ARG A 9 -11.74 -13.95 24.76
CA ARG A 9 -11.15 -13.95 23.42
C ARG A 9 -9.68 -13.53 23.54
N ARG A 10 -8.75 -14.47 23.36
CA ARG A 10 -7.32 -14.19 23.22
C ARG A 10 -7.07 -13.76 21.78
N VAL A 11 -6.50 -12.57 21.61
CA VAL A 11 -5.98 -12.12 20.31
C VAL A 11 -4.85 -13.08 19.93
N THR A 12 -5.00 -13.77 18.81
CA THR A 12 -4.05 -14.80 18.34
C THR A 12 -3.09 -14.28 17.27
N ALA A 13 -3.42 -13.16 16.62
CA ALA A 13 -2.49 -12.35 15.83
C ALA A 13 -3.04 -10.96 15.52
N LEU A 14 -2.16 -10.12 14.98
CA LEU A 14 -2.49 -8.84 14.39
C LEU A 14 -1.93 -8.80 12.96
N LEU A 15 -2.80 -8.62 11.96
CA LEU A 15 -2.36 -8.22 10.62
C LEU A 15 -2.73 -6.76 10.44
N ALA A 16 -1.73 -5.90 10.34
CA ALA A 16 -1.91 -4.50 9.99
C ALA A 16 -1.53 -4.33 8.52
N ALA A 17 -2.54 -4.36 7.66
CA ALA A 17 -2.40 -3.74 6.35
C ALA A 17 -2.79 -2.27 6.51
N ALA A 18 -2.03 -1.36 5.93
CA ALA A 18 -2.44 0.05 5.85
C ALA A 18 -3.70 0.25 4.97
N ALA A 19 -4.29 -0.80 4.43
CA ALA A 19 -5.57 -0.74 3.72
C ALA A 19 -6.73 -0.42 4.69
N CYS A 20 -7.22 0.83 4.59
CA CYS A 20 -8.56 1.29 5.00
C CYS A 20 -8.99 1.06 6.47
N THR A 21 -8.30 1.63 7.45
CA THR A 21 -8.92 1.93 8.76
C THR A 21 -9.06 3.42 9.06
N SER A 22 -8.25 4.30 8.45
CA SER A 22 -8.32 5.75 8.75
C SER A 22 -9.14 6.56 7.75
N ALA A 23 -9.21 6.15 6.47
CA ALA A 23 -9.90 6.94 5.44
C ALA A 23 -11.44 6.86 5.48
N VAL A 24 -12.01 5.82 6.09
CA VAL A 24 -13.48 5.65 6.17
C VAL A 24 -14.11 6.64 7.15
N LEU A 25 -13.37 7.09 8.18
CA LEU A 25 -13.87 8.06 9.17
C LEU A 25 -13.86 9.50 8.64
N ALA A 26 -12.97 9.85 7.72
CA ALA A 26 -12.89 11.21 7.17
C ALA A 26 -14.02 11.53 6.17
N VAL A 27 -14.65 10.52 5.57
CA VAL A 27 -15.76 10.70 4.61
C VAL A 27 -17.14 10.73 5.31
N CYS A 28 -17.21 10.37 6.59
CA CYS A 28 -18.48 10.21 7.32
C CYS A 28 -18.80 11.30 8.37
N GLY A 29 -18.02 12.38 8.45
CA GLY A 29 -18.33 13.51 9.34
C GLY A 29 -19.14 14.60 8.61
N PRO A 30 -20.38 14.94 9.02
CA PRO A 30 -20.98 16.20 8.59
C PRO A 30 -20.10 17.34 9.12
N ALA A 31 -19.89 18.37 8.29
CA ALA A 31 -19.12 19.56 8.61
C ALA A 31 -19.59 20.18 9.94
N ALA A 32 -18.91 19.85 11.03
CA ALA A 32 -19.04 20.59 12.28
C ALA A 32 -18.10 21.79 12.18
N THR A 33 -18.70 22.96 12.00
CA THR A 33 -18.05 24.26 12.08
C THR A 33 -17.18 24.34 13.33
N ALA A 34 -15.85 24.40 13.17
CA ALA A 34 -14.93 24.64 14.26
C ALA A 34 -15.06 26.09 14.74
N ALA A 35 -15.40 26.29 16.01
CA ALA A 35 -15.23 27.57 16.69
C ALA A 35 -13.72 27.84 16.89
N PRO A 36 -13.25 29.09 16.74
CA PRO A 36 -11.83 29.40 16.77
C PRO A 36 -11.32 29.52 18.22
N GLY A 37 -10.17 28.90 18.48
CA GLY A 37 -9.30 29.27 19.60
C GLY A 37 -8.92 28.13 20.54
N ALA A 38 -7.67 27.65 20.42
CA ALA A 38 -6.79 27.38 21.55
C ALA A 38 -5.39 27.04 21.00
N GLY A 39 -4.41 27.81 21.46
CA GLY A 39 -3.04 27.83 20.95
C GLY A 39 -2.19 26.62 21.33
N ALA A 40 -1.02 26.59 20.69
CA ALA A 40 0.07 25.67 20.98
C ALA A 40 0.57 25.80 22.43
N GLY A 41 0.79 24.66 23.09
CA GLY A 41 1.40 24.59 24.41
C GLY A 41 2.22 23.31 24.55
N ALA A 42 3.53 23.47 24.71
CA ALA A 42 4.44 22.40 25.14
C ALA A 42 4.13 22.02 26.60
N GLY A 43 4.00 20.73 26.89
CA GLY A 43 3.70 20.24 28.24
C GLY A 43 4.24 18.82 28.45
N ALA A 44 4.90 18.63 29.59
CA ALA A 44 5.69 17.46 29.97
C ALA A 44 4.89 16.15 30.02
N VAL A 45 5.59 15.03 29.79
CA VAL A 45 5.06 13.67 29.81
C VAL A 45 4.68 13.27 31.23
N ALA A 46 3.39 13.34 31.57
CA ALA A 46 2.83 12.61 32.70
C ALA A 46 2.41 11.22 32.20
N SER A 47 2.71 10.17 32.98
CA SER A 47 2.31 8.77 32.71
C SER A 47 0.83 8.66 32.32
N PRO A 48 0.45 7.75 31.41
CA PRO A 48 -0.93 7.68 30.92
C PRO A 48 -1.89 7.34 32.05
N THR A 49 -2.92 8.17 32.21
CA THR A 49 -4.07 7.89 33.08
C THR A 49 -4.94 6.83 32.42
N ILE A 50 -4.99 5.62 32.99
CA ILE A 50 -5.95 4.60 32.55
C ILE A 50 -7.34 5.05 32.99
N THR A 51 -8.19 5.41 32.03
CA THR A 51 -9.60 5.68 32.27
C THR A 51 -10.39 4.44 31.88
N GLU A 52 -10.89 3.70 32.87
CA GLU A 52 -11.81 2.58 32.67
C GLU A 52 -13.17 3.13 32.17
N PRO A 53 -13.72 2.61 31.05
CA PRO A 53 -15.04 3.03 30.59
C PRO A 53 -16.14 2.61 31.56
N ALA A 54 -17.25 3.36 31.56
CA ALA A 54 -18.45 2.95 32.29
C ALA A 54 -18.96 1.59 31.77
N ALA A 55 -19.38 0.72 32.69
CA ALA A 55 -19.86 -0.62 32.36
C ALA A 55 -20.96 -0.57 31.29
N GLY A 56 -20.72 -1.22 30.14
CA GLY A 56 -21.66 -1.32 29.02
C GLY A 56 -21.21 -0.66 27.71
N SER A 57 -20.11 0.11 27.69
CA SER A 57 -19.53 0.58 26.43
C SER A 57 -18.70 -0.52 25.76
N HIS A 58 -19.16 -1.02 24.61
CA HIS A 58 -18.35 -1.83 23.71
C HIS A 58 -17.50 -0.92 22.82
N GLY A 59 -16.38 -0.43 23.37
CA GLY A 59 -15.39 0.37 22.63
C GLY A 59 -14.16 0.60 23.49
N PHE A 60 -12.96 0.45 22.91
CA PHE A 60 -11.75 0.96 23.54
C PHE A 60 -11.88 2.48 23.70
N PRO A 61 -11.50 3.07 24.85
CA PRO A 61 -11.64 4.50 25.10
C PRO A 61 -10.56 5.26 24.32
N PHE A 62 -10.73 5.41 23.02
CA PHE A 62 -10.00 6.44 22.29
C PHE A 62 -10.85 7.71 22.38
N GLN A 63 -10.47 8.64 23.26
CA GLN A 63 -10.98 9.99 23.16
C GLN A 63 -10.45 10.58 21.85
N ALA A 64 -11.30 11.23 21.06
CA ALA A 64 -10.94 11.84 19.78
C ALA A 64 -9.87 12.96 19.89
N SER A 65 -9.40 13.27 21.11
CA SER A 65 -8.41 14.30 21.42
C SER A 65 -7.06 13.74 21.91
N GLU A 66 -6.82 12.43 21.80
CA GLU A 66 -5.57 11.84 22.26
C GLU A 66 -4.50 11.94 21.17
N THR A 67 -3.44 12.72 21.43
CA THR A 67 -2.33 12.89 20.50
C THR A 67 -1.58 11.57 20.35
N MET A 68 -1.77 10.89 19.22
CA MET A 68 -1.03 9.67 18.92
C MET A 68 0.46 9.99 18.77
N PRO A 69 1.36 9.24 19.43
CA PRO A 69 2.79 9.41 19.24
C PRO A 69 3.16 9.27 17.76
N ASN A 70 3.87 10.25 17.21
CA ASN A 70 4.35 10.20 15.83
C ASN A 70 5.88 10.36 15.82
N PRO A 71 6.65 9.33 15.44
CA PRO A 71 6.20 8.03 14.95
C PRO A 71 5.60 7.11 16.03
N THR A 72 4.68 6.23 15.64
CA THR A 72 4.20 5.13 16.49
C THR A 72 5.01 3.88 16.18
N LEU A 73 5.74 3.36 17.18
CA LEU A 73 6.50 2.12 17.06
C LEU A 73 5.70 0.93 17.60
N ILE A 74 5.82 -0.22 16.95
CA ILE A 74 5.33 -1.50 17.45
C ILE A 74 6.19 -1.93 18.64
N ARG A 75 5.55 -2.34 19.74
CA ARG A 75 6.25 -2.76 20.96
C ARG A 75 7.06 -4.03 20.71
N THR A 76 8.26 -4.10 21.26
CA THR A 76 9.20 -5.22 21.08
C THR A 76 8.93 -6.41 21.99
N ASP A 77 8.02 -6.28 22.96
CA ASP A 77 7.64 -7.32 23.92
C ASP A 77 6.42 -8.15 23.48
N LEU A 78 5.97 -7.98 22.23
CA LEU A 78 4.84 -8.70 21.66
C LEU A 78 5.12 -10.21 21.60
N ARG A 79 4.14 -10.99 22.07
CA ARG A 79 4.15 -12.47 22.02
C ARG A 79 3.27 -13.04 20.91
N VAL A 80 2.72 -12.17 20.06
CA VAL A 80 1.79 -12.55 18.99
C VAL A 80 2.42 -12.23 17.64
N PRO A 81 2.30 -13.13 16.65
CA PRO A 81 2.63 -12.83 15.26
C PRO A 81 1.97 -11.52 14.81
N THR A 82 2.80 -10.59 14.38
CA THR A 82 2.43 -9.26 13.90
C THR A 82 3.06 -9.07 12.53
N PHE A 83 2.24 -8.78 11.54
CA PHE A 83 2.72 -8.58 10.18
C PHE A 83 2.22 -7.23 9.66
N VAL A 84 3.16 -6.41 9.23
CA VAL A 84 2.94 -5.10 8.64
C VAL A 84 3.21 -5.18 7.14
N VAL A 85 2.26 -4.74 6.33
CA VAL A 85 2.46 -4.64 4.87
C VAL A 85 2.22 -3.20 4.46
N LEU A 86 3.21 -2.60 3.82
CA LEU A 86 3.25 -1.20 3.44
C LEU A 86 3.42 -1.08 1.93
N THR A 87 2.53 -0.30 1.32
CA THR A 87 2.65 0.08 -0.08
C THR A 87 3.74 1.15 -0.23
N GLU A 88 4.13 1.46 -1.47
CA GLU A 88 5.07 2.54 -1.74
C GLU A 88 4.51 3.89 -1.27
N THR A 89 3.20 4.12 -1.37
CA THR A 89 2.53 5.30 -0.82
C THR A 89 2.69 5.38 0.70
N ASP A 90 2.44 4.28 1.42
CA ASP A 90 2.46 4.29 2.89
C ASP A 90 3.84 4.62 3.44
N MET A 91 4.90 4.21 2.73
CA MET A 91 6.27 4.44 3.15
C MET A 91 6.65 5.92 3.26
N THR A 92 5.99 6.82 2.53
CA THR A 92 6.28 8.26 2.64
C THR A 92 5.83 8.85 3.97
N LEU A 93 4.89 8.21 4.66
CA LEU A 93 4.47 8.58 6.00
C LEU A 93 5.03 7.64 7.08
N HIS A 94 5.42 6.42 6.70
CA HIS A 94 5.88 5.39 7.64
C HIS A 94 7.40 5.33 7.84
N VAL A 95 8.22 5.97 7.00
CA VAL A 95 9.69 5.79 7.05
C VAL A 95 10.31 6.07 8.43
N THR A 96 9.77 7.02 9.19
CA THR A 96 10.23 7.36 10.56
C THR A 96 9.81 6.35 11.61
N ALA A 97 8.78 5.56 11.34
CA ALA A 97 8.28 4.47 12.17
C ALA A 97 8.83 3.09 11.77
N ARG A 98 9.70 3.02 10.75
CA ARG A 98 10.27 1.77 10.24
C ARG A 98 11.05 1.05 11.36
N GLN A 99 10.78 -0.24 11.52
CA GLN A 99 11.44 -1.10 12.49
C GLN A 99 12.04 -2.35 11.81
N PRO A 100 13.16 -2.88 12.29
CA PRO A 100 13.66 -4.16 11.82
C PRO A 100 12.69 -5.29 12.17
N ASP A 101 12.66 -6.32 11.32
CA ASP A 101 11.98 -7.58 11.63
C ASP A 101 12.49 -8.14 12.97
N SER A 102 11.60 -8.77 13.73
CA SER A 102 11.87 -9.47 14.99
C SER A 102 11.23 -10.85 14.98
N ALA A 103 11.39 -11.60 16.08
CA ALA A 103 10.77 -12.92 16.20
C ALA A 103 9.23 -12.90 16.12
N THR A 104 8.58 -11.75 16.31
CA THR A 104 7.12 -11.61 16.32
C THR A 104 6.59 -10.47 15.45
N VAL A 105 7.46 -9.64 14.87
CA VAL A 105 7.08 -8.55 13.97
C VAL A 105 7.81 -8.71 12.65
N HIS A 106 7.08 -8.83 11.55
CA HIS A 106 7.65 -8.80 10.20
C HIS A 106 7.04 -7.66 9.40
N THR A 107 7.82 -7.06 8.49
CA THR A 107 7.39 -5.94 7.65
C THR A 107 7.71 -6.19 6.19
N TRP A 108 6.74 -5.93 5.31
CA TRP A 108 6.91 -5.89 3.86
C TRP A 108 6.71 -4.49 3.32
N GLU A 109 7.59 -4.10 2.40
CA GLU A 109 7.52 -2.83 1.68
C GLU A 109 7.43 -3.14 0.18
N LEU A 110 6.38 -2.67 -0.48
CA LEU A 110 6.00 -3.11 -1.81
C LEU A 110 6.29 -2.03 -2.85
N ALA A 111 7.19 -2.31 -3.80
CA ALA A 111 7.51 -1.37 -4.88
C ALA A 111 6.36 -1.30 -5.91
N GLY A 112 6.14 -0.11 -6.49
CA GLY A 112 5.16 0.10 -7.56
C GLY A 112 3.70 -0.09 -7.14
N THR A 113 3.40 0.06 -5.85
CA THR A 113 2.05 -0.10 -5.29
C THR A 113 1.55 1.20 -4.68
N SER A 114 0.23 1.43 -4.72
CA SER A 114 -0.39 2.56 -4.03
C SER A 114 -1.27 2.13 -2.86
N HIS A 115 -1.59 3.07 -1.96
CA HIS A 115 -2.47 2.84 -0.82
C HIS A 115 -3.86 2.33 -1.25
N ALA A 116 -4.37 2.85 -2.36
CA ALA A 116 -5.58 2.34 -3.00
C ALA A 116 -5.42 2.28 -4.53
N ASP A 117 -5.19 1.07 -5.04
CA ASP A 117 -5.00 0.81 -6.47
C ASP A 117 -6.33 0.63 -7.22
N GLN A 118 -6.26 0.60 -8.55
CA GLN A 118 -7.40 0.43 -9.43
C GLN A 118 -8.16 -0.88 -9.14
N TRP A 119 -7.45 -1.93 -8.72
CA TRP A 119 -8.05 -3.23 -8.37
C TRP A 119 -8.93 -3.11 -7.12
N LEU A 120 -8.44 -2.48 -6.05
CA LEU A 120 -9.17 -2.28 -4.81
C LEU A 120 -10.43 -1.46 -5.06
N LEU A 121 -10.27 -0.36 -5.80
CA LEU A 121 -11.38 0.53 -6.09
C LEU A 121 -12.46 -0.20 -6.91
N THR A 122 -12.08 -0.92 -7.95
CA THR A 122 -13.01 -1.68 -8.81
C THR A 122 -13.71 -2.80 -8.05
N THR A 123 -12.96 -3.57 -7.26
CA THR A 123 -13.50 -4.71 -6.51
C THR A 123 -14.36 -4.27 -5.32
N GLY A 124 -14.04 -3.13 -4.71
CA GLY A 124 -14.77 -2.57 -3.56
C GLY A 124 -16.06 -1.86 -3.94
N GLN A 125 -16.23 -1.45 -5.20
CA GLN A 125 -17.39 -0.67 -5.63
C GLN A 125 -18.75 -1.30 -5.28
N PRO A 126 -19.01 -2.60 -5.56
CA PRO A 126 -20.31 -3.21 -5.20
C PRO A 126 -20.56 -3.24 -3.69
N VAL A 127 -19.50 -3.29 -2.88
CA VAL A 127 -19.61 -3.26 -1.41
C VAL A 127 -19.99 -1.87 -0.94
N TYR A 128 -19.34 -0.84 -1.49
CA TYR A 128 -19.65 0.56 -1.17
C TYR A 128 -21.10 0.89 -1.53
N GLU A 129 -21.53 0.55 -2.75
CA GLU A 129 -22.89 0.82 -3.23
C GLU A 129 -23.94 0.14 -2.34
N ARG A 130 -23.66 -1.10 -1.90
CA ARG A 130 -24.54 -1.81 -0.97
C ARG A 130 -24.59 -1.17 0.41
N MET A 131 -23.46 -0.71 0.95
CA MET A 131 -23.39 -0.12 2.29
C MET A 131 -24.05 1.25 2.36
N PHE A 132 -23.87 2.08 1.35
CA PHE A 132 -24.27 3.49 1.37
C PHE A 132 -25.49 3.81 0.50
N GLY A 133 -25.96 2.87 -0.32
CA GLY A 133 -27.10 3.05 -1.21
C GLY A 133 -26.87 4.13 -2.27
N LYS A 134 -25.60 4.43 -2.59
CA LYS A 134 -25.19 5.50 -3.50
C LYS A 134 -24.00 5.02 -4.34
N PRO A 135 -23.83 5.54 -5.57
CA PRO A 135 -22.64 5.25 -6.36
C PRO A 135 -21.39 5.74 -5.62
N VAL A 136 -20.27 5.05 -5.85
CA VAL A 136 -18.96 5.51 -5.39
C VAL A 136 -18.71 6.90 -5.99
N PRO A 137 -18.22 7.88 -5.21
CA PRO A 137 -17.81 9.17 -5.75
C PRO A 137 -16.84 9.00 -6.94
N PRO A 138 -16.88 9.91 -7.93
CA PRO A 138 -15.96 9.86 -9.06
C PRO A 138 -14.51 9.77 -8.57
N ARG A 139 -13.75 8.84 -9.14
CA ARG A 139 -12.31 8.66 -8.87
C ARG A 139 -11.46 9.61 -9.72
N ASP A 140 -12.09 10.66 -10.23
CA ASP A 140 -11.46 11.63 -11.09
C ASP A 140 -10.55 12.53 -10.24
N CYS A 141 -9.28 12.52 -10.59
CA CYS A 141 -8.25 13.32 -9.94
C CYS A 141 -7.89 14.57 -10.74
N GLY A 142 -8.70 14.91 -11.74
CA GLY A 142 -8.52 16.04 -12.63
C GLY A 142 -8.32 15.58 -14.07
N ALA A 143 -8.81 16.40 -15.01
CA ALA A 143 -8.38 16.33 -16.39
C ALA A 143 -6.85 16.47 -16.44
N ASP A 144 -6.21 15.72 -17.35
CA ASP A 144 -4.75 15.73 -17.55
C ASP A 144 -3.93 15.16 -16.37
N THR A 145 -4.54 14.28 -15.55
CA THR A 145 -3.81 13.51 -14.54
C THR A 145 -3.65 12.05 -14.94
N PRO A 146 -2.50 11.42 -14.62
CA PRO A 146 -2.21 10.06 -15.07
C PRO A 146 -3.22 9.04 -14.53
N PRO A 147 -3.43 7.89 -15.18
CA PRO A 147 -4.27 6.82 -14.65
C PRO A 147 -3.92 6.44 -13.21
N ILE A 148 -4.91 5.96 -12.45
CA ILE A 148 -4.69 5.43 -11.09
C ILE A 148 -3.73 4.23 -11.17
N ASN A 149 -2.88 4.08 -10.14
CA ASN A 149 -1.98 2.94 -10.04
C ASN A 149 -2.76 1.63 -10.18
N ASP A 150 -2.34 0.78 -11.10
CA ASP A 150 -2.87 -0.56 -11.35
C ASP A 150 -1.84 -1.63 -10.98
N GLY A 151 -1.05 -1.35 -9.95
CA GLY A 151 0.04 -2.18 -9.47
C GLY A 151 -0.43 -3.45 -8.74
N PRO A 152 0.52 -4.27 -8.29
CA PRO A 152 0.25 -5.65 -7.87
C PRO A 152 -0.08 -5.78 -6.36
N ALA A 153 -0.56 -4.73 -5.70
CA ALA A 153 -0.66 -4.69 -4.23
C ALA A 153 -1.50 -5.84 -3.67
N HIS A 154 -2.65 -6.12 -4.30
CA HIS A 154 -3.55 -7.20 -3.91
C HIS A 154 -2.91 -8.60 -3.95
N TYR A 155 -1.99 -8.85 -4.88
CA TYR A 155 -1.27 -10.13 -4.95
C TYR A 155 -0.31 -10.32 -3.76
N SER A 156 0.42 -9.26 -3.39
CA SER A 156 1.25 -9.28 -2.18
C SER A 156 0.40 -9.43 -0.91
N LEU A 157 -0.76 -8.79 -0.85
CA LEU A 157 -1.68 -8.92 0.29
C LEU A 157 -2.24 -10.35 0.42
N ASN A 158 -2.60 -11.00 -0.69
CA ASN A 158 -3.00 -12.41 -0.69
C ASN A 158 -1.89 -13.31 -0.12
N ALA A 159 -0.65 -13.10 -0.57
CA ALA A 159 0.51 -13.83 -0.07
C ALA A 159 0.75 -13.55 1.42
N ALA A 160 0.63 -12.30 1.86
CA ALA A 160 0.83 -11.90 3.25
C ALA A 160 -0.22 -12.50 4.18
N LEU A 161 -1.50 -12.46 3.79
CA LEU A 161 -2.61 -13.11 4.49
C LEU A 161 -2.38 -14.62 4.62
N SER A 162 -1.93 -15.26 3.54
CA SER A 162 -1.59 -16.68 3.55
C SER A 162 -0.43 -16.97 4.50
N ALA A 163 0.61 -16.14 4.49
CA ALA A 163 1.80 -16.28 5.34
C ALA A 163 1.46 -16.10 6.83
N VAL A 164 0.75 -15.03 7.23
CA VAL A 164 0.36 -14.83 8.63
C VAL A 164 -0.55 -15.94 9.12
N ASN A 165 -1.47 -16.44 8.29
CA ASN A 165 -2.33 -17.56 8.68
C ASN A 165 -1.53 -18.85 8.94
N ARG A 166 -0.48 -19.13 8.16
CA ARG A 166 0.41 -20.25 8.44
C ARG A 166 1.22 -20.01 9.72
N TRP A 167 1.78 -18.81 9.87
CA TRP A 167 2.61 -18.46 11.01
C TRP A 167 1.85 -18.55 12.33
N MET A 168 0.60 -18.05 12.37
CA MET A 168 -0.33 -18.21 13.50
C MET A 168 -0.56 -19.65 13.92
N ARG A 169 -0.47 -20.60 12.99
CA ARG A 169 -0.71 -22.03 13.23
C ARG A 169 0.57 -22.79 13.57
N GLY A 170 1.65 -22.08 13.91
CA GLY A 170 2.95 -22.67 14.21
C GLY A 170 3.82 -22.97 12.99
N GLY A 171 3.41 -22.50 11.80
CA GLY A 171 4.24 -22.54 10.60
C GLY A 171 5.41 -21.54 10.64
N PRO A 172 6.27 -21.54 9.60
CA PRO A 172 7.37 -20.59 9.51
C PRO A 172 6.85 -19.15 9.44
N ALA A 173 7.65 -18.21 9.93
CA ALA A 173 7.39 -16.79 9.80
C ALA A 173 7.36 -16.36 8.32
N PRO A 174 6.67 -15.27 7.97
CA PRO A 174 6.73 -14.68 6.64
C PRO A 174 8.19 -14.43 6.22
N ALA A 175 8.48 -14.61 4.93
CA ALA A 175 9.81 -14.30 4.40
C ALA A 175 10.13 -12.82 4.61
N THR A 176 11.38 -12.48 4.92
CA THR A 176 11.80 -11.07 4.98
C THR A 176 11.93 -10.49 3.56
N GLY A 177 11.33 -9.33 3.32
CA GLY A 177 11.41 -8.60 2.06
C GLY A 177 12.64 -7.71 1.96
N THR A 178 13.02 -7.31 0.75
CA THR A 178 13.94 -6.18 0.56
C THR A 178 13.20 -4.90 0.91
N ILE A 179 13.83 -3.98 1.65
CA ILE A 179 13.26 -2.67 2.00
C ILE A 179 13.27 -1.73 0.79
N LEU A 180 12.29 -0.83 0.71
CA LEU A 180 12.29 0.27 -0.24
C LEU A 180 13.41 1.26 0.07
N SER A 181 14.12 1.67 -0.97
CA SER A 181 15.13 2.71 -0.89
C SER A 181 14.43 4.06 -0.77
N MET A 182 14.71 4.79 0.31
CA MET A 182 14.09 6.08 0.63
C MET A 182 15.18 7.13 0.83
N GLN A 183 14.95 8.33 0.31
CA GLN A 183 15.71 9.54 0.65
C GLN A 183 14.79 10.46 1.45
N GLY A 184 15.00 10.51 2.78
CA GLY A 184 14.00 11.06 3.67
C GLY A 184 12.68 10.28 3.54
N ASN A 185 11.62 10.98 3.16
CA ASN A 185 10.28 10.42 2.97
C ASN A 185 9.94 10.16 1.49
N THR A 186 10.90 10.28 0.58
CA THR A 186 10.68 10.11 -0.86
C THR A 186 11.31 8.80 -1.34
N PRO A 187 10.57 7.94 -2.08
CA PRO A 187 11.15 6.75 -2.70
C PRO A 187 12.25 7.12 -3.70
N VAL A 188 13.41 6.47 -3.61
CA VAL A 188 14.48 6.61 -4.59
C VAL A 188 14.08 5.84 -5.84
N ARG A 189 14.06 6.50 -7.00
CA ARG A 189 13.63 5.90 -8.27
C ARG A 189 14.80 5.51 -9.15
N ASP A 190 14.54 4.54 -10.02
CA ASP A 190 15.41 4.22 -11.14
C ASP A 190 15.21 5.23 -12.28
N PRO A 191 16.23 6.03 -12.65
CA PRO A 191 16.10 7.02 -13.72
C PRO A 191 15.72 6.42 -15.08
N ALA A 192 15.95 5.13 -15.30
CA ALA A 192 15.61 4.48 -16.56
C ALA A 192 14.13 4.06 -16.64
N THR A 193 13.45 3.87 -15.52
CA THR A 193 12.10 3.28 -15.50
C THR A 193 11.09 4.03 -14.63
N GLY A 194 11.52 5.02 -13.86
CA GLY A 194 10.72 5.73 -12.86
C GLY A 194 10.24 4.86 -11.68
N LEU A 195 10.51 3.56 -11.68
CA LEU A 195 10.10 2.63 -10.61
C LEU A 195 10.96 2.83 -9.36
N ALA A 196 10.34 2.73 -8.18
CA ALA A 196 11.08 2.79 -6.91
C ALA A 196 12.12 1.66 -6.82
N ARG A 197 13.28 1.93 -6.20
CA ARG A 197 14.36 0.96 -5.97
C ARG A 197 14.16 0.20 -4.68
N GLY A 198 14.65 -1.04 -4.64
CA GLY A 198 14.42 -1.95 -3.51
C GLY A 198 12.98 -2.44 -3.47
N GLY A 199 12.49 -2.73 -2.26
CA GLY A 199 11.16 -3.26 -2.03
C GLY A 199 11.00 -4.70 -2.53
N ILE A 200 9.87 -5.30 -2.20
CA ILE A 200 9.39 -6.50 -2.89
C ILE A 200 8.91 -6.08 -4.27
N ARG A 201 9.53 -6.67 -5.31
CA ARG A 201 9.23 -6.42 -6.72
C ARG A 201 8.51 -7.62 -7.31
N LEU A 202 7.19 -7.50 -7.45
CA LEU A 202 6.36 -8.47 -8.18
C LEU A 202 6.53 -8.30 -9.71
N PRO A 203 5.99 -9.20 -10.54
CA PRO A 203 6.23 -9.21 -11.99
C PRO A 203 5.98 -7.86 -12.69
N ASP A 204 4.94 -7.11 -12.31
CA ASP A 204 4.66 -5.76 -12.86
C ASP A 204 5.81 -4.76 -12.66
N VAL A 205 6.69 -4.99 -11.69
CA VAL A 205 7.81 -4.10 -11.33
C VAL A 205 9.17 -4.72 -11.67
N ALA A 206 9.27 -6.05 -11.70
CA ALA A 206 10.48 -6.78 -12.08
C ALA A 206 10.60 -7.01 -13.60
N VAL A 207 9.46 -7.03 -14.31
CA VAL A 207 9.35 -7.16 -15.77
C VAL A 207 8.40 -6.07 -16.27
N PRO A 208 8.79 -4.80 -16.09
CA PRO A 208 7.88 -3.67 -16.26
C PRO A 208 7.52 -3.41 -17.71
N THR A 209 6.31 -2.92 -17.92
CA THR A 209 5.80 -2.44 -19.22
C THR A 209 5.26 -1.01 -19.14
N ARG A 210 5.34 -0.43 -17.96
CA ARG A 210 4.75 0.84 -17.55
C ARG A 210 5.45 1.28 -16.28
N THR A 211 5.46 2.57 -16.02
CA THR A 211 5.89 3.08 -14.73
C THR A 211 4.75 2.98 -13.72
N LEU A 212 5.06 2.42 -12.57
CA LEU A 212 4.16 2.34 -11.42
C LEU A 212 4.73 3.14 -10.27
N THR A 213 3.89 3.98 -9.66
CA THR A 213 4.27 4.81 -8.53
C THR A 213 3.16 4.86 -7.49
N GLY A 214 3.55 4.81 -6.22
CA GLY A 214 2.65 5.11 -5.10
C GLY A 214 2.46 6.62 -4.88
N GLN A 215 3.19 7.47 -5.61
CA GLN A 215 3.08 8.92 -5.52
C GLN A 215 2.16 9.45 -6.62
N ARG A 216 1.29 10.40 -6.26
CA ARG A 216 0.48 11.16 -7.20
C ARG A 216 0.49 12.63 -6.78
N PHE A 217 1.01 13.49 -7.63
CA PHE A 217 0.95 14.93 -7.38
C PHE A 217 -0.41 15.44 -7.81
N THR A 218 -1.14 16.02 -6.87
CA THR A 218 -2.43 16.66 -7.11
C THR A 218 -2.49 17.92 -6.26
N GLU A 219 -3.16 18.96 -6.77
CA GLU A 219 -3.30 20.25 -6.11
C GLU A 219 -4.66 20.39 -5.40
N GLY A 220 -4.77 21.34 -4.46
CA GLY A 220 -6.02 21.67 -3.79
C GLY A 220 -6.59 20.57 -2.88
N ALA A 221 -7.90 20.60 -2.66
CA ALA A 221 -8.57 19.66 -1.75
C ALA A 221 -8.50 18.19 -2.21
N ALA A 222 -8.25 17.95 -3.49
CA ALA A 222 -8.06 16.60 -4.05
C ALA A 222 -6.72 15.98 -3.61
N ALA A 223 -5.72 16.79 -3.20
CA ALA A 223 -4.37 16.34 -2.87
C ALA A 223 -4.31 15.18 -1.87
N LEU A 224 -5.12 15.26 -0.79
CA LEU A 224 -5.13 14.25 0.25
C LEU A 224 -5.77 12.93 -0.18
N PHE A 225 -6.77 12.98 -1.08
CA PHE A 225 -7.48 11.78 -1.52
C PHE A 225 -6.80 11.14 -2.73
N CYS A 226 -6.48 11.95 -3.74
CA CYS A 226 -5.83 11.50 -4.96
C CYS A 226 -4.37 11.09 -4.74
N GLY A 227 -3.66 11.70 -3.79
CA GLY A 227 -2.32 11.28 -3.39
C GLY A 227 -2.23 9.81 -2.96
N LEU A 228 -3.34 9.21 -2.50
CA LEU A 228 -3.40 7.81 -2.05
C LEU A 228 -3.48 6.81 -3.20
N PHE A 229 -3.89 7.25 -4.39
CA PHE A 229 -4.13 6.36 -5.52
C PHE A 229 -2.88 6.05 -6.33
N GLY A 230 -1.80 6.80 -6.13
CA GLY A 230 -0.62 6.70 -6.96
C GLY A 230 -0.93 6.98 -8.43
N ALA A 231 -0.05 6.51 -9.31
CA ALA A 231 -0.22 6.64 -10.74
C ALA A 231 0.37 5.46 -11.52
N THR A 232 -0.11 5.32 -12.75
CA THR A 232 0.39 4.43 -13.79
C THR A 232 0.66 5.23 -15.04
N ASP A 233 1.77 4.94 -15.69
CA ASP A 233 2.17 5.53 -16.97
C ASP A 233 2.65 4.43 -17.95
N PRO A 234 1.82 4.03 -18.94
CA PRO A 234 2.15 2.99 -19.91
C PRO A 234 3.29 3.40 -20.86
N TRP A 235 4.27 2.51 -21.09
CA TRP A 235 5.32 2.77 -22.09
C TRP A 235 4.84 2.48 -23.51
N ASN A 236 3.98 3.34 -24.03
CA ASN A 236 3.33 3.21 -25.33
C ASN A 236 3.91 4.20 -26.37
N GLY A 237 4.76 5.15 -25.94
CA GLY A 237 5.40 6.14 -26.80
C GLY A 237 4.44 7.18 -27.37
N ASP A 238 3.31 7.45 -26.72
CA ASP A 238 2.50 8.62 -27.00
C ASP A 238 3.07 9.87 -26.29
N ALA A 239 2.26 10.92 -26.21
CA ALA A 239 2.61 12.17 -25.56
C ALA A 239 1.39 12.58 -24.76
N ASP A 240 1.18 11.90 -23.65
CA ASP A 240 0.08 12.15 -22.77
C ASP A 240 0.21 13.54 -22.12
N PRO A 241 -0.90 14.20 -21.74
CA PRO A 241 -0.86 15.51 -21.09
C PRO A 241 -0.03 15.55 -19.79
N TRP A 242 0.21 14.40 -19.16
CA TRP A 242 1.00 14.26 -17.94
C TRP A 242 2.48 13.94 -18.16
N ASP A 243 2.95 13.74 -19.39
CA ASP A 243 4.35 13.43 -19.76
C ASP A 243 5.22 14.70 -19.80
N THR A 244 5.16 15.45 -18.72
CA THR A 244 5.75 16.79 -18.61
C THR A 244 7.10 16.77 -17.90
N HIS A 245 7.59 15.59 -17.54
CA HIS A 245 8.85 15.35 -16.83
C HIS A 245 9.02 16.21 -15.57
N ASN A 246 7.90 16.48 -14.90
CA ASN A 246 7.86 17.18 -13.63
C ASN A 246 7.46 16.21 -12.52
N ALA A 247 7.20 16.73 -11.33
CA ALA A 247 6.81 15.88 -10.21
C ALA A 247 5.58 15.01 -10.51
N GLY A 248 4.60 15.53 -11.27
CA GLY A 248 3.37 14.82 -11.64
C GLY A 248 3.52 13.75 -12.71
N ASP A 249 4.65 13.71 -13.42
CA ASP A 249 4.97 12.68 -14.40
C ASP A 249 5.42 11.39 -13.67
N PRO A 250 4.68 10.27 -13.79
CA PRO A 250 5.06 9.02 -13.15
C PRO A 250 6.35 8.40 -13.68
N SER A 251 6.63 8.46 -14.98
CA SER A 251 7.83 7.89 -15.60
C SER A 251 9.10 8.67 -15.29
N ASN A 252 8.98 9.96 -15.00
CA ASN A 252 10.14 10.82 -14.90
C ASN A 252 10.07 11.95 -13.84
N PRO A 253 9.87 11.61 -12.55
CA PRO A 253 9.75 12.63 -11.50
C PRO A 253 11.10 13.18 -11.01
N THR A 254 12.25 12.67 -11.50
CA THR A 254 13.58 13.03 -10.96
C THR A 254 14.63 13.12 -12.05
N ALA A 255 15.43 14.18 -12.04
CA ALA A 255 16.53 14.37 -12.98
C ALA A 255 17.63 13.29 -12.86
N PRO A 256 18.32 12.94 -13.96
CA PRO A 256 18.13 13.45 -15.32
C PRO A 256 16.88 12.86 -15.97
N GLN A 257 16.19 13.69 -16.73
CA GLN A 257 15.00 13.28 -17.47
C GLN A 257 15.38 12.26 -18.56
N THR A 258 14.74 11.10 -18.57
CA THR A 258 14.91 10.08 -19.61
C THR A 258 13.59 9.86 -20.35
N ALA A 259 13.69 9.45 -21.62
CA ALA A 259 12.51 9.02 -22.36
C ALA A 259 12.01 7.68 -21.85
N GLU A 260 10.73 7.40 -22.05
CA GLU A 260 10.13 6.10 -21.74
C GLU A 260 10.89 4.92 -22.37
N PRO A 261 11.02 3.80 -21.65
CA PRO A 261 11.57 2.58 -22.22
C PRO A 261 10.75 2.03 -23.38
N VAL A 262 11.43 1.74 -24.49
CA VAL A 262 10.78 1.11 -25.65
C VAL A 262 10.60 -0.39 -25.40
N LEU A 263 9.34 -0.86 -25.27
CA LEU A 263 9.02 -2.25 -24.96
C LEU A 263 9.67 -3.28 -25.88
N ARG A 264 9.77 -2.99 -27.19
CA ARG A 264 10.42 -3.89 -28.16
C ARG A 264 11.91 -4.07 -27.94
N GLN A 265 12.58 -3.12 -27.29
CA GLN A 265 13.99 -3.26 -26.90
C GLN A 265 14.14 -4.11 -25.63
N LEU A 266 13.22 -3.97 -24.67
CA LEU A 266 13.21 -4.76 -23.44
C LEU A 266 12.75 -6.20 -23.68
N TYR A 267 11.81 -6.38 -24.61
CA TYR A 267 11.14 -7.64 -24.94
C TYR A 267 11.12 -7.85 -26.47
N PRO A 268 12.22 -8.34 -27.08
CA PRO A 268 12.32 -8.47 -28.54
C PRO A 268 11.29 -9.40 -29.17
N THR A 269 10.70 -10.31 -28.40
CA THR A 269 9.63 -11.19 -28.85
C THR A 269 8.58 -11.35 -27.75
N HIS A 270 7.35 -11.69 -28.13
CA HIS A 270 6.30 -12.03 -27.16
C HIS A 270 6.72 -13.20 -26.24
N ALA A 271 7.40 -14.20 -26.80
CA ALA A 271 7.91 -15.33 -26.01
C ALA A 271 8.95 -14.90 -24.96
N ASP A 272 9.80 -13.92 -25.27
CA ASP A 272 10.77 -13.36 -24.32
C ASP A 272 10.05 -12.67 -23.13
N TYR A 273 9.06 -11.84 -23.42
CA TYR A 273 8.23 -11.21 -22.38
C TYR A 273 7.57 -12.25 -21.47
N VAL A 274 6.86 -13.22 -22.04
CA VAL A 274 6.16 -14.27 -21.28
C VAL A 274 7.13 -15.09 -20.43
N ASN A 275 8.31 -15.42 -20.96
CA ASN A 275 9.33 -16.18 -20.22
C ASN A 275 9.88 -15.39 -19.04
N LYS A 276 10.14 -14.08 -19.21
CA LYS A 276 10.58 -13.19 -18.13
C LYS A 276 9.50 -13.06 -17.05
N VAL A 277 8.25 -12.83 -17.42
CA VAL A 277 7.13 -12.77 -16.47
C VAL A 277 7.00 -14.08 -15.70
N ARG A 278 7.05 -15.22 -16.39
CA ARG A 278 6.99 -16.55 -15.76
C ARG A 278 8.13 -16.76 -14.77
N ALA A 279 9.36 -16.45 -15.15
CA ALA A 279 10.52 -16.58 -14.27
C ALA A 279 10.37 -15.70 -13.03
N SER A 280 9.94 -14.44 -13.21
CA SER A 280 9.70 -13.51 -12.11
C SER A 280 8.58 -13.99 -11.17
N ALA A 281 7.43 -14.40 -11.72
CA ALA A 281 6.28 -14.85 -10.94
C ALA A 281 6.64 -16.07 -10.08
N TRP A 282 7.29 -17.09 -10.65
CA TRP A 282 7.68 -18.28 -9.89
C TRP A 282 8.83 -18.02 -8.91
N THR A 283 9.71 -17.06 -9.19
CA THR A 283 10.70 -16.59 -8.21
C THR A 283 10.00 -15.94 -7.01
N SER A 284 8.98 -15.12 -7.23
CA SER A 284 8.18 -14.50 -6.17
C SER A 284 7.40 -15.55 -5.36
N VAL A 285 6.91 -16.62 -5.99
CA VAL A 285 6.31 -17.76 -5.28
C VAL A 285 7.33 -18.46 -4.39
N PHE A 286 8.51 -18.78 -4.93
CA PHE A 286 9.58 -19.43 -4.17
C PHE A 286 10.02 -18.60 -2.97
N ARG A 287 10.08 -17.27 -3.13
CA ARG A 287 10.39 -16.33 -2.05
C ARG A 287 9.22 -16.04 -1.10
N GLY A 288 8.03 -16.56 -1.40
CA GLY A 288 6.83 -16.39 -0.55
C GLY A 288 6.09 -15.06 -0.70
N PHE A 289 6.44 -14.23 -1.69
CA PHE A 289 5.82 -12.93 -1.94
C PHE A 289 4.60 -13.00 -2.87
N LEU A 290 4.34 -14.18 -3.44
CA LEU A 290 3.23 -14.43 -4.35
C LEU A 290 2.66 -15.82 -4.09
N THR A 291 1.34 -15.99 -4.25
CA THR A 291 0.75 -17.33 -4.18
C THR A 291 0.91 -18.08 -5.52
N PRO A 292 0.96 -19.43 -5.52
CA PRO A 292 0.99 -20.19 -6.78
C PRO A 292 -0.23 -19.93 -7.68
N ALA A 293 -1.39 -19.60 -7.10
CA ALA A 293 -2.59 -19.28 -7.85
C ALA A 293 -2.44 -17.93 -8.57
N ASP A 294 -1.98 -16.91 -7.86
CA ASP A 294 -1.75 -15.57 -8.41
C ASP A 294 -0.66 -15.59 -9.48
N ALA A 295 0.41 -16.37 -9.28
CA ALA A 295 1.45 -16.55 -10.30
C ALA A 295 0.90 -17.11 -11.61
N ARG A 296 -0.03 -18.07 -11.55
CA ARG A 296 -0.69 -18.60 -12.76
C ARG A 296 -1.56 -17.55 -13.44
N THR A 297 -2.29 -16.75 -12.66
CA THR A 297 -3.09 -15.63 -13.20
C THR A 297 -2.20 -14.62 -13.94
N ILE A 298 -1.10 -14.19 -13.32
CA ILE A 298 -0.16 -13.24 -13.92
C ILE A 298 0.47 -13.81 -15.21
N VAL A 299 0.90 -15.08 -15.19
CA VAL A 299 1.48 -15.70 -16.39
C VAL A 299 0.44 -15.84 -17.51
N THR A 300 -0.81 -16.16 -17.17
CA THR A 300 -1.90 -16.24 -18.15
C THR A 300 -2.19 -14.86 -18.76
N ALA A 301 -2.21 -13.82 -17.93
CA ALA A 301 -2.38 -12.44 -18.42
C ALA A 301 -1.25 -12.05 -19.37
N ALA A 302 0.00 -12.40 -19.06
CA ALA A 302 1.13 -12.14 -19.95
C ALA A 302 1.05 -12.93 -21.27
N GLN A 303 0.57 -14.18 -21.24
CA GLN A 303 0.35 -14.98 -22.45
C GLN A 303 -0.74 -14.44 -23.37
N ASN A 304 -1.71 -13.72 -22.80
CA ASN A 304 -2.82 -13.12 -23.53
C ASN A 304 -2.57 -11.65 -23.92
N SER A 305 -1.40 -11.10 -23.59
CA SER A 305 -1.04 -9.72 -23.90
C SER A 305 -0.50 -9.58 -25.32
N THR A 306 -0.41 -8.35 -25.79
CA THR A 306 0.28 -8.00 -27.05
C THR A 306 1.71 -7.51 -26.82
N VAL A 307 2.27 -7.73 -25.62
CA VAL A 307 3.60 -7.22 -25.26
C VAL A 307 4.69 -8.10 -25.85
N GLY A 308 5.68 -7.44 -26.44
CA GLY A 308 6.86 -8.06 -27.04
C GLY A 308 6.66 -8.45 -28.50
N GLY A 309 7.68 -8.17 -29.32
CA GLY A 309 7.59 -8.24 -30.79
C GLY A 309 7.31 -6.89 -31.43
#